data_AF-A0AAW6NH89-F1
#
_entry.id   AF-A0AAW6NH89-F1
#
_cell.length_a   1.000
_cell.length_b   1.000
_cell.length_c   1.000
_cell.angle_alpha   90.00
_cell.angle_beta   90.00
_cell.angle_gamma   90.00
#
_symmetry.space_group_name_H-M   'P 1'
#
loop_
_entity.id
_entity.type
_entity.pdbx_description
1 polymer ?
#
loop_
_entity_poly.entity_id
_entity_poly.type
_entity_poly.pdbx_seq_one_letter_code
_entity_poly.pdbx_strand_id
1 'polypeptide(L)'
;MQLTGTVNYHVHSDARQAFHIDAGGVTGELISPELAATVIDVKDVRMGDAAVRFAVDSVGFLRAPTKVTNFTAGELWKAEYDRELTDLLKQEVEARDVVIFDHTVRVDDPNSDRKPARNVHSDYSPEGAQQRLIDILGAEKAEDWSAGHYGFINVWRPVDASINSAPLDLVRPSSVEKEDWVLVDLIHPDRLGHIMGLAANDGHESRTSRPYWRVEICGRS
;
A
#
# COMPACT_ATOMS: atom_id res chain seq x y z
N MET A 1 16.80 2.65 -22.62
CA MET A 1 15.53 2.17 -23.19
C MET A 1 14.45 2.55 -22.20
N GLN A 2 13.45 3.31 -22.62
CA GLN A 2 12.34 3.74 -21.75
C GLN A 2 11.47 2.50 -21.48
N LEU A 3 11.25 2.19 -20.20
CA LEU A 3 10.41 1.07 -19.80
C LEU A 3 8.96 1.56 -19.74
N THR A 4 8.04 0.73 -20.20
CA THR A 4 6.60 1.02 -20.16
C THR A 4 5.87 -0.06 -19.38
N GLY A 5 4.82 0.32 -18.69
CA GLY A 5 3.93 -0.60 -17.97
C GLY A 5 2.46 -0.29 -18.26
N THR A 6 1.57 -1.25 -18.04
CA THR A 6 0.12 -1.03 -18.10
C THR A 6 -0.43 -0.95 -16.69
N VAL A 7 -1.08 0.16 -16.37
CA VAL A 7 -1.72 0.42 -15.07
C VAL A 7 -3.21 0.60 -15.29
N ASN A 8 -4.03 -0.02 -14.43
CA ASN A 8 -5.48 0.18 -14.47
C ASN A 8 -5.84 1.37 -13.58
N TYR A 9 -6.13 2.49 -14.22
CA TYR A 9 -6.63 3.72 -13.60
C TYR A 9 -8.14 3.66 -13.40
N HIS A 10 -8.64 4.44 -12.45
CA HIS A 10 -10.07 4.70 -12.29
C HIS A 10 -10.57 5.69 -13.33
N VAL A 11 -11.89 5.80 -13.48
CA VAL A 11 -12.49 6.75 -14.42
C VAL A 11 -13.35 7.75 -13.66
N HIS A 12 -13.31 9.01 -14.10
CA HIS A 12 -14.27 10.00 -13.59
C HIS A 12 -15.68 9.58 -13.97
N SER A 13 -16.55 9.59 -12.97
CA SER A 13 -17.95 9.22 -13.10
C SER A 13 -18.78 10.12 -12.20
N ASP A 14 -19.99 10.45 -12.65
CA ASP A 14 -20.98 11.15 -11.84
C ASP A 14 -21.51 10.27 -10.69
N ALA A 15 -21.31 8.95 -10.80
CA ALA A 15 -21.67 7.98 -9.78
C ALA A 15 -20.44 7.49 -9.02
N ARG A 16 -20.65 7.18 -7.74
CA ARG A 16 -19.63 6.58 -6.88
C ARG A 16 -19.20 5.22 -7.43
N GLN A 17 -17.90 5.08 -7.74
CA GLN A 17 -17.32 3.81 -8.13
C GLN A 17 -17.14 2.90 -6.93
N ALA A 18 -17.29 1.58 -7.14
CA ALA A 18 -17.16 0.58 -6.08
C ALA A 18 -16.59 -0.73 -6.61
N PHE A 19 -15.78 -1.39 -5.78
CA PHE A 19 -15.53 -2.82 -5.89
C PHE A 19 -16.53 -3.56 -5.00
N HIS A 20 -17.11 -4.64 -5.50
CA HIS A 20 -17.89 -5.57 -4.69
C HIS A 20 -17.05 -6.81 -4.42
N ILE A 21 -16.73 -7.01 -3.14
CA ILE A 21 -15.94 -8.13 -2.63
C ILE A 21 -16.89 -9.24 -2.18
N ASP A 22 -16.55 -10.49 -2.49
CA ASP A 22 -17.37 -11.68 -2.23
C ASP A 22 -18.81 -11.51 -2.78
N ALA A 23 -18.89 -10.96 -4.00
CA ALA A 23 -20.15 -10.54 -4.59
C ALA A 23 -21.13 -11.72 -4.74
N GLY A 24 -22.40 -11.49 -4.40
CA GLY A 24 -23.42 -12.54 -4.41
C GLY A 24 -23.20 -13.64 -3.36
N GLY A 25 -22.32 -13.42 -2.37
CA GLY A 25 -21.99 -14.39 -1.32
C GLY A 25 -20.98 -15.45 -1.76
N VAL A 26 -20.34 -15.27 -2.92
CA VAL A 26 -19.32 -16.19 -3.43
C VAL A 26 -17.94 -15.68 -2.99
N THR A 27 -17.28 -16.41 -2.09
CA THR A 27 -15.93 -16.05 -1.61
C THR A 27 -14.94 -15.91 -2.77
N GLY A 28 -14.22 -14.80 -2.81
CA GLY A 28 -13.23 -14.46 -3.83
C GLY A 28 -13.80 -13.83 -5.10
N GLU A 29 -15.13 -13.75 -5.24
CA GLU A 29 -15.76 -13.09 -6.38
C GLU A 29 -15.64 -11.57 -6.27
N LEU A 30 -15.03 -10.94 -7.29
CA LEU A 30 -14.75 -9.51 -7.33
C LEU A 30 -15.45 -8.87 -8.53
N ILE A 31 -16.46 -8.04 -8.27
CA ILE A 31 -16.98 -7.13 -9.29
C ILE A 31 -16.20 -5.84 -9.22
N SER A 32 -15.42 -5.55 -10.25
CA SER A 32 -14.64 -4.31 -10.35
C SER A 32 -15.46 -3.20 -11.01
N PRO A 33 -15.26 -1.93 -10.62
CA PRO A 33 -15.78 -0.80 -11.38
C PRO A 33 -15.07 -0.73 -12.74
N GLU A 34 -15.52 0.16 -13.61
CA GLU A 34 -14.80 0.49 -14.83
C GLU A 34 -13.40 1.02 -14.50
N LEU A 35 -12.40 0.45 -15.17
CA LEU A 35 -11.01 0.85 -15.09
C LEU A 35 -10.47 1.11 -16.49
N ALA A 36 -9.68 2.16 -16.63
CA ALA A 36 -8.94 2.48 -17.85
C ALA A 36 -7.55 1.83 -17.79
N ALA A 37 -7.31 0.84 -18.65
CA ALA A 37 -5.97 0.28 -18.84
C ALA A 37 -5.10 1.29 -19.63
N THR A 38 -4.16 1.92 -18.95
CA THR A 38 -3.31 2.98 -19.51
C THR A 38 -1.87 2.52 -19.57
N VAL A 39 -1.22 2.72 -20.72
CA VAL A 39 0.22 2.52 -20.86
C VAL A 39 0.93 3.77 -20.35
N ILE A 40 1.84 3.59 -19.40
CA ILE A 40 2.62 4.68 -18.82
C ILE A 40 4.11 4.41 -18.96
N ASP A 41 4.88 5.49 -18.94
CA ASP A 41 6.32 5.42 -18.76
C ASP A 41 6.66 5.08 -17.31
N VAL A 42 7.56 4.11 -17.14
CA VAL A 42 7.94 3.59 -15.84
C VAL A 42 9.43 3.82 -15.63
N LYS A 43 9.77 4.47 -14.52
CA LYS A 43 11.17 4.59 -14.10
C LYS A 43 11.55 3.42 -13.20
N ASP A 44 12.45 2.56 -13.67
CA ASP A 44 13.02 1.50 -12.85
C ASP A 44 14.06 2.07 -11.89
N VAL A 45 13.70 2.08 -10.61
CA VAL A 45 14.56 2.60 -9.53
C VAL A 45 15.37 1.50 -8.83
N ARG A 46 15.23 0.23 -9.27
CA ARG A 46 15.96 -0.92 -8.71
C ARG A 46 17.45 -0.88 -9.00
N MET A 47 17.87 -0.16 -10.06
CA MET A 47 19.26 -0.12 -10.52
C MET A 47 20.11 0.95 -9.81
N GLY A 48 19.54 1.72 -8.87
CA GLY A 48 20.27 2.69 -8.05
C GLY A 48 20.51 4.05 -8.73
N ASP A 49 20.08 4.24 -9.97
CA ASP A 49 20.28 5.49 -10.74
C ASP A 49 19.34 6.64 -10.33
N ALA A 50 18.39 6.38 -9.42
CA ALA A 50 17.48 7.40 -8.90
C ALA A 50 17.69 7.56 -7.39
N ALA A 51 18.05 8.77 -6.97
CA ALA A 51 18.05 9.16 -5.56
C ALA A 51 16.59 9.28 -5.05
N VAL A 52 15.93 8.14 -4.87
CA VAL A 52 14.59 8.03 -4.29
C VAL A 52 14.71 8.24 -2.78
N ARG A 53 13.94 9.18 -2.21
CA ARG A 53 13.95 9.47 -0.78
C ARG A 53 12.54 9.41 -0.21
N PHE A 54 12.34 8.62 0.85
CA PHE A 54 11.02 8.42 1.45
C PHE A 54 10.32 9.73 1.82
N ALA A 55 11.04 10.69 2.40
CA ALA A 55 10.49 11.99 2.79
C ALA A 55 9.96 12.85 1.62
N VAL A 56 10.38 12.58 0.38
CA VAL A 56 10.00 13.39 -0.80
C VAL A 56 9.17 12.59 -1.79
N ASP A 57 9.52 11.33 -2.00
CA ASP A 57 8.88 10.45 -2.99
C ASP A 57 7.83 9.52 -2.35
N SER A 58 7.69 9.51 -1.02
CA SER A 58 6.83 8.58 -0.24
C SER A 58 7.16 7.10 -0.45
N VAL A 59 8.33 6.82 -1.02
CA VAL A 59 8.92 5.50 -1.19
C VAL A 59 10.41 5.57 -0.88
N GLY A 60 10.95 4.51 -0.29
CA GLY A 60 12.36 4.36 -0.01
C GLY A 60 12.79 2.91 -0.19
N PHE A 61 14.06 2.71 -0.55
CA PHE A 61 14.66 1.39 -0.65
C PHE A 61 15.80 1.29 0.33
N LEU A 62 15.80 0.22 1.10
CA LEU A 62 16.78 0.00 2.15
C LEU A 62 17.14 -1.47 2.23
N ARG A 63 18.37 -1.74 2.66
CA ARG A 63 18.83 -3.10 2.96
C ARG A 63 18.80 -3.30 4.47
N ALA A 64 17.77 -3.98 4.96
CA ALA A 64 17.62 -4.34 6.37
C ALA A 64 17.64 -5.87 6.55
N PRO A 65 18.75 -6.46 7.01
CA PRO A 65 18.77 -7.86 7.43
C PRO A 65 17.72 -8.15 8.52
N THR A 66 17.16 -9.36 8.54
CA THR A 66 16.24 -9.82 9.58
C THR A 66 16.77 -11.13 10.18
N LYS A 67 16.52 -11.35 11.46
CA LYS A 67 16.77 -12.65 12.12
C LYS A 67 15.65 -13.65 11.87
N VAL A 68 14.49 -13.20 11.40
CA VAL A 68 13.36 -14.07 11.09
C VAL A 68 13.66 -14.86 9.83
N THR A 69 13.68 -16.19 9.95
CA THR A 69 13.97 -17.11 8.84
C THR A 69 12.72 -17.81 8.31
N ASN A 70 11.60 -17.73 9.03
CA ASN A 70 10.36 -18.39 8.64
C ASN A 70 9.14 -17.54 9.00
N PHE A 71 8.48 -16.99 7.98
CA PHE A 71 7.29 -16.14 8.09
C PHE A 71 5.96 -16.92 7.91
N THR A 72 6.03 -18.24 7.70
CA THR A 72 4.84 -19.09 7.47
C THR A 72 4.53 -20.01 8.66
N ALA A 73 5.45 -20.16 9.62
CA ALA A 73 5.25 -20.94 10.83
C ALA A 73 4.42 -20.19 11.89
N GLY A 74 3.14 -19.99 11.62
CA GLY A 74 2.21 -19.33 12.53
C GLY A 74 2.61 -17.88 12.81
N GLU A 75 2.56 -17.49 14.09
CA GLU A 75 2.66 -16.09 14.53
C GLU A 75 3.98 -15.79 15.27
N LEU A 76 4.82 -16.81 15.51
CA LEU A 76 6.02 -16.72 16.34
C LEU A 76 7.05 -15.70 15.82
N TRP A 77 7.04 -15.46 14.51
CA TRP A 77 7.94 -14.51 13.88
C TRP A 77 7.59 -13.04 14.15
N LYS A 78 6.32 -12.74 14.47
CA LYS A 78 5.82 -11.36 14.54
C LYS A 78 6.52 -10.54 15.61
N ALA A 79 6.67 -11.08 16.82
CA ALA A 79 7.30 -10.33 17.92
C ALA A 79 8.75 -9.89 17.61
N GLU A 80 9.55 -10.77 17.01
CA GLU A 80 10.92 -10.42 16.60
C GLU A 80 10.90 -9.42 15.44
N TYR A 81 10.08 -9.67 14.43
CA TYR A 81 9.98 -8.82 13.25
C TYR A 81 9.44 -7.43 13.57
N ASP A 82 8.49 -7.33 14.49
CA ASP A 82 7.87 -6.08 14.92
C ASP A 82 8.86 -5.18 15.64
N ARG A 83 9.74 -5.79 16.44
CA ARG A 83 10.87 -5.07 17.03
C ARG A 83 11.82 -4.55 15.96
N GLU A 84 12.22 -5.40 15.00
CA GLU A 84 13.11 -4.99 13.91
C GLU A 84 12.50 -3.88 13.05
N LEU A 85 11.21 -3.94 12.74
CA LEU A 85 10.48 -2.92 11.99
C LEU A 85 10.32 -1.61 12.76
N THR A 86 10.09 -1.71 14.07
CA THR A 86 10.03 -0.54 14.96
C THR A 86 11.37 0.19 14.95
N ASP A 87 12.47 -0.53 15.22
CA ASP A 87 13.81 0.06 15.24
C ASP A 87 14.17 0.67 13.88
N LEU A 88 13.81 -0.03 12.80
CA LEU A 88 14.01 0.46 11.44
C LEU A 88 13.28 1.80 11.19
N LEU A 89 11.99 1.89 11.50
CA LEU A 89 11.22 3.11 11.24
C LEU A 89 11.65 4.26 12.14
N LYS A 90 12.01 4.00 13.40
CA LYS A 90 12.58 5.03 14.27
C LYS A 90 13.87 5.61 13.69
N GLN A 91 14.68 4.79 13.02
CA GLN A 91 15.92 5.24 12.40
C GLN A 91 15.69 5.94 11.06
N GLU A 92 14.89 5.35 10.16
CA GLU A 92 14.82 5.78 8.76
C GLU A 92 13.83 6.93 8.52
N VAL A 93 12.77 7.02 9.34
CA VAL A 93 11.77 8.09 9.23
C VAL A 93 11.66 8.92 10.50
N GLU A 94 12.61 8.76 11.42
CA GLU A 94 12.69 9.51 12.69
C GLU A 94 11.40 9.43 13.51
N ALA A 95 10.67 8.31 13.40
CA ALA A 95 9.43 8.11 14.15
C ALA A 95 9.72 8.08 15.66
N ARG A 96 8.94 8.82 16.43
CA ARG A 96 8.95 8.78 17.89
C ARG A 96 8.29 7.51 18.41
N ASP A 97 7.08 7.25 17.89
CA ASP A 97 6.24 6.13 18.26
C ASP A 97 5.85 5.33 17.01
N VAL A 98 5.83 4.00 17.14
CA VAL A 98 5.52 3.07 16.05
C VAL A 98 4.55 2.03 16.59
N VAL A 99 3.47 1.78 15.86
CA VAL A 99 2.48 0.73 16.14
C VAL A 99 2.29 -0.10 14.89
N ILE A 100 2.61 -1.38 15.00
CA ILE A 100 2.41 -2.37 13.94
C ILE A 100 1.06 -3.02 14.18
N PHE A 101 0.20 -3.00 13.17
CA PHE A 101 -1.21 -3.38 13.34
C PHE A 101 -1.72 -4.38 12.30
N ASP A 102 -1.00 -4.60 11.19
CA ASP A 102 -1.34 -5.65 10.23
C ASP A 102 -0.09 -6.30 9.63
N HIS A 103 -0.18 -7.62 9.47
CA HIS A 103 0.80 -8.44 8.77
C HIS A 103 0.11 -9.22 7.66
N THR A 104 0.45 -8.92 6.41
CA THR A 104 -0.11 -9.64 5.28
C THR A 104 0.96 -10.43 4.53
N VAL A 105 0.83 -11.76 4.63
CA VAL A 105 1.66 -12.75 3.92
C VAL A 105 0.92 -13.19 2.64
N ARG A 106 1.30 -12.69 1.45
CA ARG A 106 0.83 -13.09 0.11
C ARG A 106 1.73 -14.11 -0.63
N VAL A 107 1.28 -15.34 -0.78
CA VAL A 107 1.92 -16.34 -1.66
C VAL A 107 1.35 -16.20 -3.07
N ASP A 108 2.21 -16.19 -4.10
CA ASP A 108 1.79 -16.22 -5.51
C ASP A 108 1.33 -17.63 -5.91
N ASP A 109 0.22 -18.07 -5.30
CA ASP A 109 -0.50 -19.31 -5.61
C ASP A 109 -1.77 -18.95 -6.38
N PRO A 110 -2.02 -19.54 -7.56
CA PRO A 110 -3.26 -19.35 -8.31
C PRO A 110 -4.54 -19.63 -7.50
N ASN A 111 -4.46 -20.45 -6.46
CA ASN A 111 -5.56 -20.79 -5.55
C ASN A 111 -5.61 -19.91 -4.29
N SER A 112 -4.77 -18.87 -4.19
CA SER A 112 -4.84 -17.94 -3.06
C SER A 112 -6.08 -17.06 -3.13
N ASP A 113 -6.80 -16.97 -2.01
CA ASP A 113 -7.96 -16.08 -1.85
C ASP A 113 -7.58 -14.58 -1.95
N ARG A 114 -6.30 -14.24 -1.77
CA ARG A 114 -5.80 -12.86 -1.73
C ARG A 114 -4.91 -12.52 -2.92
N LYS A 115 -5.54 -12.36 -4.08
CA LYS A 115 -4.87 -11.96 -5.33
C LYS A 115 -4.30 -10.53 -5.22
N PRO A 116 -3.20 -10.22 -5.93
CA PRO A 116 -2.68 -8.86 -6.01
C PRO A 116 -3.71 -7.87 -6.54
N ALA A 117 -3.82 -6.70 -5.92
CA ALA A 117 -4.59 -5.59 -6.48
C ALA A 117 -3.99 -5.17 -7.82
N ARG A 118 -4.84 -4.92 -8.81
CA ARG A 118 -4.42 -4.58 -10.19
C ARG A 118 -4.75 -3.15 -10.59
N ASN A 119 -5.37 -2.38 -9.70
CA ASN A 119 -5.69 -0.98 -9.89
C ASN A 119 -4.75 -0.08 -9.10
N VAL A 120 -4.54 1.13 -9.59
CA VAL A 120 -3.89 2.20 -8.83
C VAL A 120 -4.77 2.60 -7.65
N HIS A 121 -4.18 2.75 -6.47
CA HIS A 121 -4.86 3.22 -5.27
C HIS A 121 -3.89 3.68 -4.18
N SER A 122 -4.41 4.49 -3.27
CA SER A 122 -3.97 4.62 -1.89
C SER A 122 -5.02 3.94 -0.99
N ASP A 123 -4.57 3.29 0.08
CA ASP A 123 -5.41 2.44 0.93
C ASP A 123 -6.40 3.21 1.80
N TYR A 124 -6.15 4.50 2.02
CA TYR A 124 -6.92 5.30 2.94
C TYR A 124 -7.31 6.62 2.28
N SER A 125 -8.58 7.00 2.43
CA SER A 125 -8.99 8.41 2.35
C SER A 125 -8.55 9.15 3.61
N PRO A 126 -8.56 10.50 3.63
CA PRO A 126 -8.27 11.26 4.85
C PRO A 126 -9.14 10.84 6.04
N GLU A 127 -10.44 10.68 5.82
CA GLU A 127 -11.41 10.25 6.83
C GLU A 127 -11.18 8.79 7.23
N GLY A 128 -10.91 7.92 6.26
CA GLY A 128 -10.58 6.51 6.50
C GLY A 128 -9.30 6.35 7.33
N ALA A 129 -8.28 7.16 7.06
CA ALA A 129 -7.03 7.19 7.83
C ALA A 129 -7.29 7.64 9.28
N GLN A 130 -8.11 8.67 9.49
CA GLN A 130 -8.48 9.14 10.83
C GLN A 130 -9.26 8.07 11.60
N GLN A 131 -10.26 7.46 10.97
CA GLN A 131 -11.03 6.39 11.61
C GLN A 131 -10.13 5.20 11.93
N ARG A 132 -9.24 4.80 11.01
CA ARG A 132 -8.31 3.70 11.23
C ARG A 132 -7.35 3.97 12.38
N LEU A 133 -6.90 5.22 12.54
CA LEU A 133 -6.07 5.62 13.68
C LEU A 133 -6.81 5.42 15.01
N ILE A 134 -8.10 5.80 15.06
CA ILE A 134 -8.97 5.58 16.23
C ILE A 134 -9.15 4.08 16.50
N ASP A 135 -9.39 3.28 15.47
CA ASP A 135 -9.58 1.83 15.61
C ASP A 135 -8.34 1.13 16.19
N ILE A 136 -7.15 1.61 15.86
CA ILE A 136 -5.86 1.03 16.30
C ILE A 136 -5.48 1.51 17.71
N LEU A 137 -5.62 2.82 17.98
CA LEU A 137 -5.06 3.44 19.19
C LEU A 137 -6.10 3.72 20.28
N GLY A 138 -7.39 3.70 19.94
CA GLY A 138 -8.44 4.29 20.75
C GLY A 138 -8.52 5.82 20.57
N ALA A 139 -9.69 6.39 20.85
CA ALA A 139 -9.99 7.79 20.57
C ALA A 139 -9.01 8.79 21.23
N GLU A 140 -8.69 8.60 22.51
CA GLU A 140 -7.82 9.51 23.27
C GLU A 140 -6.40 9.59 22.68
N LYS A 141 -5.80 8.42 22.41
CA LYS A 141 -4.44 8.36 21.86
C LYS A 141 -4.41 8.77 20.38
N ALA A 142 -5.46 8.47 19.62
CA ALA A 142 -5.60 8.94 18.25
C ALA A 142 -5.71 10.48 18.18
N GLU A 143 -6.40 11.12 19.12
CA GLU A 143 -6.47 12.58 19.23
C GLU A 143 -5.08 13.19 19.50
N ASP A 144 -4.32 12.64 20.45
CA ASP A 144 -2.94 13.06 20.70
C ASP A 144 -2.05 12.88 19.45
N TRP A 145 -2.14 11.74 18.77
CA TRP A 145 -1.36 11.48 17.55
C TRP A 145 -1.73 12.44 16.41
N SER A 146 -3.03 12.71 16.25
CA SER A 146 -3.56 13.61 15.22
C SER A 146 -3.19 15.08 15.48
N ALA A 147 -2.84 15.45 16.72
CA ALA A 147 -2.33 16.77 17.04
C ALA A 147 -0.88 16.99 16.55
N GLY A 148 -0.16 15.92 16.17
CA GLY A 148 1.17 15.97 15.57
C GLY A 148 1.20 15.46 14.14
N HIS A 149 2.36 14.97 13.71
CA HIS A 149 2.51 14.30 12.41
C HIS A 149 2.42 12.79 12.60
N TYR A 150 1.49 12.14 11.89
CA TYR A 150 1.40 10.70 11.83
C TYR A 150 1.31 10.22 10.38
N GLY A 151 1.65 8.96 10.15
CA GLY A 151 1.59 8.34 8.83
C GLY A 151 1.31 6.85 8.91
N PHE A 152 0.59 6.36 7.90
CA PHE A 152 0.49 4.93 7.61
C PHE A 152 1.61 4.56 6.63
N ILE A 153 2.51 3.69 7.06
CA ILE A 153 3.68 3.26 6.30
C ILE A 153 3.54 1.77 6.03
N ASN A 154 3.64 1.42 4.75
CA ASN A 154 3.75 0.04 4.32
C ASN A 154 5.22 -0.33 4.21
N VAL A 155 5.65 -1.38 4.93
CA VAL A 155 6.97 -1.98 4.75
C VAL A 155 6.86 -3.21 3.90
N TRP A 156 7.68 -3.21 2.85
CA TRP A 156 7.66 -4.19 1.80
C TRP A 156 8.97 -4.97 1.75
N ARG A 157 8.94 -6.26 2.08
CA ARG A 157 10.13 -7.16 2.09
C ARG A 157 9.83 -8.37 1.22
N PRO A 158 10.78 -9.00 0.51
CA PRO A 158 10.69 -10.39 0.03
C PRO A 158 11.24 -11.35 1.11
N VAL A 159 10.49 -12.37 1.54
CA VAL A 159 10.87 -13.25 2.67
C VAL A 159 11.28 -14.68 2.28
N ASP A 160 11.14 -15.03 0.99
CA ASP A 160 11.60 -16.31 0.44
C ASP A 160 12.28 -16.05 -0.92
N ALA A 161 11.76 -16.58 -2.02
CA ALA A 161 12.32 -16.36 -3.35
C ALA A 161 12.14 -14.91 -3.85
N SER A 162 13.01 -14.52 -4.79
CA SER A 162 12.84 -13.29 -5.55
C SER A 162 11.53 -13.38 -6.36
N ILE A 163 10.58 -12.51 -6.05
CA ILE A 163 9.32 -12.46 -6.79
C ILE A 163 9.59 -11.75 -8.13
N ASN A 164 9.15 -12.34 -9.24
CA ASN A 164 9.37 -11.81 -10.60
C ASN A 164 8.09 -11.65 -11.43
N SER A 165 6.93 -12.05 -10.89
CA SER A 165 5.66 -12.17 -11.63
C SER A 165 4.77 -10.92 -11.57
N ALA A 166 4.91 -10.06 -10.56
CA ALA A 166 4.04 -8.91 -10.33
C ALA A 166 4.80 -7.70 -9.76
N PRO A 167 5.53 -6.91 -10.57
CA PRO A 167 6.27 -5.75 -10.08
C PRO A 167 5.35 -4.73 -9.40
N LEU A 168 5.79 -4.15 -8.29
CA LEU A 168 5.07 -3.09 -7.59
C LEU A 168 5.43 -1.74 -8.23
N ASP A 169 4.43 -0.98 -8.63
CA ASP A 169 4.60 0.36 -9.15
C ASP A 169 4.04 1.40 -8.18
N LEU A 170 4.70 2.55 -8.10
CA LEU A 170 4.38 3.63 -7.16
C LEU A 170 4.34 4.95 -7.92
N VAL A 171 3.19 5.63 -7.84
CA VAL A 171 3.03 6.99 -8.37
C VAL A 171 3.58 7.98 -7.36
N ARG A 172 4.40 8.91 -7.81
CA ARG A 172 4.95 9.97 -6.96
C ARG A 172 3.83 10.91 -6.51
N PRO A 173 3.57 11.07 -5.20
CA PRO A 173 2.41 11.85 -4.74
C PRO A 173 2.44 13.32 -5.18
N SER A 174 3.62 13.93 -5.29
CA SER A 174 3.77 15.32 -5.75
C SER A 174 3.46 15.54 -7.23
N SER A 175 3.23 14.48 -8.01
CA SER A 175 2.84 14.55 -9.42
C SER A 175 1.35 14.33 -9.64
N VAL A 176 0.59 14.06 -8.58
CA VAL A 176 -0.85 13.77 -8.64
C VAL A 176 -1.61 15.05 -8.35
N GLU A 177 -2.49 15.45 -9.26
CA GLU A 177 -3.35 16.61 -9.06
C GLU A 177 -4.52 16.26 -8.15
N LYS A 178 -5.10 17.27 -7.49
CA LYS A 178 -6.21 17.05 -6.55
C LYS A 178 -7.40 16.40 -7.24
N GLU A 179 -7.65 16.80 -8.48
CA GLU A 179 -8.77 16.35 -9.31
C GLU A 179 -8.62 14.90 -9.74
N ASP A 180 -7.40 14.35 -9.78
CA ASP A 180 -7.15 12.96 -10.20
C ASP A 180 -7.59 11.95 -9.13
N TRP A 181 -7.78 12.39 -7.89
CA TRP A 181 -8.20 11.52 -6.79
C TRP A 181 -9.68 11.14 -6.90
N VAL A 182 -9.94 9.84 -7.00
CA VAL A 182 -11.29 9.27 -7.03
C VAL A 182 -11.51 8.50 -5.75
N LEU A 183 -12.49 8.90 -4.93
CA LEU A 183 -12.85 8.11 -3.76
C LEU A 183 -13.73 6.92 -4.22
N VAL A 184 -13.31 5.71 -3.87
CA VAL A 184 -13.87 4.43 -4.35
C VAL A 184 -14.31 3.58 -3.17
N ASP A 185 -15.49 2.97 -3.27
CA ASP A 185 -16.03 2.12 -2.22
C ASP A 185 -15.50 0.67 -2.34
N LEU A 186 -15.29 0.04 -1.19
CA LEU A 186 -15.05 -1.40 -1.05
C LEU A 186 -16.25 -2.02 -0.33
N ILE A 187 -17.17 -2.58 -1.10
CA ILE A 187 -18.40 -3.17 -0.59
C ILE A 187 -18.12 -4.63 -0.27
N HIS A 188 -18.02 -4.96 1.01
CA HIS A 188 -17.99 -6.33 1.51
C HIS A 188 -19.40 -6.77 1.96
N PRO A 189 -19.65 -8.07 2.16
CA PRO A 189 -20.95 -8.54 2.65
C PRO A 189 -21.35 -7.97 4.02
N ASP A 190 -20.37 -7.65 4.86
CA ASP A 190 -20.54 -7.26 6.26
C ASP A 190 -20.10 -5.82 6.58
N ARG A 191 -19.41 -5.15 5.64
CA ARG A 191 -18.87 -3.80 5.86
C ARG A 191 -18.72 -2.99 4.58
N LEU A 192 -18.71 -1.67 4.75
CA LEU A 192 -18.33 -0.71 3.72
C LEU A 192 -16.97 -0.12 4.07
N GLY A 193 -15.99 -0.32 3.19
CA GLY A 193 -14.69 0.34 3.23
C GLY A 193 -14.55 1.36 2.11
N HIS A 194 -13.45 2.12 2.14
CA HIS A 194 -13.12 3.09 1.11
C HIS A 194 -11.62 3.07 0.82
N ILE A 195 -11.26 3.31 -0.44
CA ILE A 195 -9.89 3.57 -0.89
C ILE A 195 -9.89 4.82 -1.77
N MET A 196 -8.71 5.39 -2.00
CA MET A 196 -8.53 6.47 -2.97
C MET A 196 -7.92 5.89 -4.25
N GLY A 197 -8.69 5.84 -5.33
CA GLY A 197 -8.20 5.59 -6.68
C GLY A 197 -7.57 6.83 -7.31
N LEU A 198 -6.86 6.63 -8.42
CA LEU A 198 -6.42 7.71 -9.32
C LEU A 198 -7.09 7.55 -10.68
N ALA A 199 -7.57 8.66 -11.25
CA ALA A 199 -7.84 8.79 -12.68
C ALA A 199 -6.53 8.99 -13.44
N ALA A 200 -6.51 8.65 -14.74
CA ALA A 200 -5.29 8.75 -15.54
C ALA A 200 -4.93 10.21 -15.83
N ASN A 201 -3.65 10.55 -15.66
CA ASN A 201 -3.09 11.86 -15.98
C ASN A 201 -1.65 11.67 -16.51
N ASP A 202 -1.34 12.29 -17.65
CA ASP A 202 -0.01 12.21 -18.27
C ASP A 202 1.09 12.85 -17.42
N GLY A 203 0.72 13.69 -16.44
CA GLY A 203 1.63 14.28 -15.46
C GLY A 203 2.14 13.31 -14.38
N HIS A 204 1.53 12.13 -14.23
CA HIS A 204 1.92 11.17 -13.20
C HIS A 204 3.32 10.61 -13.42
N GLU A 205 4.18 10.74 -12.41
CA GLU A 205 5.51 10.14 -12.40
C GLU A 205 5.46 8.76 -11.72
N SER A 206 5.63 7.68 -12.51
CA SER A 206 5.66 6.29 -12.02
C SER A 206 7.08 5.77 -11.75
N ARG A 207 7.22 5.01 -10.67
CA ARG A 207 8.47 4.37 -10.22
C ARG A 207 8.22 2.92 -9.83
N THR A 208 8.85 2.00 -10.55
CA THR A 208 8.69 0.56 -10.28
C THR A 208 9.76 0.01 -9.36
N SER A 209 9.34 -0.96 -8.56
CA SER A 209 10.14 -1.65 -7.57
C SER A 209 10.02 -3.16 -7.73
N ARG A 210 10.82 -3.95 -6.98
CA ARG A 210 10.62 -5.41 -6.95
C ARG A 210 9.25 -5.73 -6.32
N PRO A 211 8.68 -6.92 -6.48
CA PRO A 211 7.48 -7.29 -5.73
C PRO A 211 7.84 -7.59 -4.28
N TYR A 212 6.86 -7.40 -3.38
CA TYR A 212 7.10 -7.48 -1.94
C TYR A 212 5.87 -7.96 -1.14
N TRP A 213 6.14 -8.50 0.05
CA TRP A 213 5.19 -8.76 1.14
C TRP A 213 4.87 -7.45 1.87
N ARG A 214 3.65 -7.21 2.35
CA ARG A 214 3.23 -5.92 2.93
C ARG A 214 3.03 -6.04 4.43
N VAL A 215 3.65 -5.16 5.21
CA VAL A 215 3.30 -4.91 6.63
C VAL A 215 2.80 -3.49 6.73
N GLU A 216 1.62 -3.30 7.33
CA GLU A 216 1.08 -1.97 7.57
C GLU A 216 1.44 -1.49 8.97
N ILE A 217 1.92 -0.26 9.05
CA ILE A 217 2.45 0.31 10.26
C ILE A 217 1.92 1.73 10.40
N CYS A 218 1.55 2.12 11.62
CA CYS A 218 1.19 3.49 11.93
C CYS A 218 2.32 4.10 12.76
N GLY A 219 2.92 5.19 12.29
CA GLY A 219 4.02 5.88 12.96
C GLY A 219 3.69 7.34 13.22
N ARG A 220 4.26 7.90 14.29
CA ARG A 220 4.22 9.35 14.61
C ARG A 220 5.63 9.90 14.70
N SER A 221 5.89 11.06 14.12
CA SER A 221 7.13 11.83 14.30
C SER A 221 6.96 13.01 15.25
#